data_AF-A0A9N9G801-F1
#
_entry.id   AF-A0A9N9G801-F1
#
_cell.length_a   1.000
_cell.length_b   1.000
_cell.length_c   1.000
_cell.angle_alpha   90.00
_cell.angle_beta   90.00
_cell.angle_gamma   90.00
#
_symmetry.space_group_name_H-M   'P 1'
#
loop_
_entity.id
_entity.type
_entity.pdbx_description
1 polymer ?
#
loop_
_entity_poly.entity_id
_entity_poly.type
_entity_poly.pdbx_seq_one_letter_code
_entity_poly.pdbx_strand_id
1 'polypeptide(L)'
;MISIYLRQFSRTIHANLFSVNINLNNDRLQILRHQFACLQNKRTIKSTTQNDKLTDEQKKLIDGMIRVDQAGEIGANWIYKGQMFILGRDKKVGPVIQEMWDQEKHHLRTFDEMIPRYRVRPTLLRPIWEAVGFILGAGTALMGKEAAMACTEAVETVIGEHYNDQLRDLLHIENVDVEDLKKIIKEFRDDELHHLDTAVDYEARKAPLYSLLSTVIHNGCKAAIWITTRI
;
A
#
# COMPACT_ATOMS: atom_id res chain seq x y z
N MET A 1 -32.22 -5.72 72.38
CA MET A 1 -32.45 -4.59 71.45
C MET A 1 -31.45 -4.48 70.29
N ILE A 2 -30.18 -4.90 70.44
CA ILE A 2 -29.15 -4.76 69.38
C ILE A 2 -29.34 -5.72 68.18
N SER A 3 -29.93 -6.91 68.39
CA SER A 3 -30.11 -7.92 67.33
C SER A 3 -31.18 -7.58 66.28
N ILE A 4 -32.11 -6.66 66.56
CA ILE A 4 -33.18 -6.28 65.62
C ILE A 4 -32.68 -5.21 64.64
N TYR A 5 -31.89 -4.24 65.11
CA TYR A 5 -31.31 -3.19 64.28
C TYR A 5 -30.31 -3.72 63.24
N LEU A 6 -29.48 -4.71 63.59
CA LEU A 6 -28.54 -5.33 62.64
C LEU A 6 -29.24 -6.12 61.53
N ARG A 7 -30.40 -6.74 61.82
CA ARG A 7 -31.20 -7.45 60.81
C ARG A 7 -31.94 -6.50 59.87
N GLN A 8 -32.39 -5.33 60.35
CA GLN A 8 -33.02 -4.31 59.51
C GLN A 8 -31.98 -3.66 58.58
N PHE A 9 -30.79 -3.32 59.09
CA PHE A 9 -29.73 -2.68 58.31
C PHE A 9 -29.14 -3.60 57.22
N SER A 10 -28.95 -4.89 57.53
CA SER A 10 -28.48 -5.89 56.55
C SER A 10 -29.48 -6.12 55.41
N ARG A 11 -30.79 -6.09 55.69
CA ARG A 11 -31.84 -6.23 54.64
C ARG A 11 -31.92 -5.02 53.72
N THR A 12 -31.73 -3.81 54.24
CA THR A 12 -31.74 -2.57 53.43
C THR A 12 -30.51 -2.47 52.52
N ILE A 13 -29.33 -2.87 53.00
CA ILE A 13 -28.11 -2.89 52.17
C ILE A 13 -28.21 -3.96 51.06
N HIS A 14 -28.74 -5.15 51.37
CA HIS A 14 -28.94 -6.18 50.35
C HIS A 14 -29.97 -5.77 49.27
N ALA A 15 -31.06 -5.10 49.66
CA ALA A 15 -32.05 -4.60 48.71
C ALA A 15 -31.47 -3.50 47.80
N ASN A 16 -30.74 -2.53 48.36
CA ASN A 16 -30.10 -1.47 47.58
C ASN A 16 -28.99 -1.98 46.66
N LEU A 17 -28.15 -2.93 47.11
CA LEU A 17 -27.13 -3.56 46.27
C LEU A 17 -27.75 -4.40 45.14
N PHE A 18 -28.87 -5.08 45.39
CA PHE A 18 -29.59 -5.84 44.36
C PHE A 18 -30.27 -4.92 43.33
N SER A 19 -30.90 -3.83 43.78
CA SER A 19 -31.50 -2.81 42.89
C SER A 19 -30.46 -2.08 42.05
N VAL A 20 -29.30 -1.72 42.62
CA VAL A 20 -28.18 -1.11 41.87
C VAL A 20 -27.60 -2.10 40.86
N ASN A 21 -27.46 -3.38 41.21
CA ASN A 21 -26.96 -4.41 40.30
C ASN A 21 -27.95 -4.72 39.15
N ILE A 22 -29.26 -4.68 39.42
CA ILE A 22 -30.30 -4.80 38.38
C ILE A 22 -30.28 -3.58 37.44
N ASN A 23 -30.17 -2.35 37.97
CA ASN A 23 -30.12 -1.14 37.15
C ASN A 23 -28.87 -1.12 36.26
N LEU A 24 -27.70 -1.46 36.81
CA LEU A 24 -26.45 -1.57 36.05
C LEU A 24 -26.52 -2.64 34.95
N ASN A 25 -27.22 -3.75 35.18
CA ASN A 25 -27.44 -4.77 34.14
C ASN A 25 -28.41 -4.29 33.05
N ASN A 26 -29.48 -3.57 33.40
CA ASN A 26 -30.41 -2.99 32.42
C ASN A 26 -29.74 -1.91 31.57
N ASP A 27 -28.92 -1.05 32.16
CA ASP A 27 -28.18 -0.01 31.45
C ASP A 27 -27.14 -0.60 30.50
N ARG A 28 -26.39 -1.63 30.93
CA ARG A 28 -25.46 -2.37 30.06
C ARG A 28 -26.19 -3.08 28.92
N LEU A 29 -27.36 -3.67 29.18
CA LEU A 29 -28.17 -4.30 28.14
C LEU A 29 -28.73 -3.28 27.15
N GLN A 30 -29.09 -2.06 27.59
CA GLN A 30 -29.49 -0.98 26.68
C GLN A 30 -28.32 -0.45 25.86
N ILE A 31 -27.15 -0.24 26.45
CA ILE A 31 -25.93 0.17 25.73
C ILE A 31 -25.53 -0.89 24.70
N LEU A 32 -25.56 -2.18 25.07
CA LEU A 32 -25.30 -3.28 24.15
C LEU A 32 -26.35 -3.31 23.04
N ARG A 33 -27.65 -3.17 23.33
CA ARG A 33 -28.70 -3.10 22.30
C ARG A 33 -28.51 -1.91 21.37
N HIS A 34 -28.12 -0.74 21.88
CA HIS A 34 -27.84 0.44 21.08
C HIS A 34 -26.58 0.25 20.22
N GLN A 35 -25.51 -0.34 20.76
CA GLN A 35 -24.31 -0.69 20.02
C GLN A 35 -24.59 -1.75 18.95
N PHE A 36 -25.33 -2.81 19.27
CA PHE A 36 -25.76 -3.82 18.32
C PHE A 36 -26.68 -3.22 17.25
N ALA A 37 -27.62 -2.34 17.61
CA ALA A 37 -28.46 -1.63 16.64
C ALA A 37 -27.63 -0.69 15.75
N CYS A 38 -26.61 -0.03 16.29
CA CYS A 38 -25.69 0.82 15.54
C CYS A 38 -24.78 0.00 14.60
N LEU A 39 -24.33 -1.19 15.04
CA LEU A 39 -23.59 -2.17 14.24
C LEU A 39 -24.47 -2.81 13.16
N GLN A 40 -25.73 -3.12 13.47
CA GLN A 40 -26.71 -3.57 12.49
C GLN A 40 -27.00 -2.46 11.50
N ASN A 41 -27.23 -1.22 11.93
CA ASN A 41 -27.45 -0.08 11.06
C ASN A 41 -26.22 0.21 10.17
N LYS A 42 -25.00 0.09 10.68
CA LYS A 42 -23.77 0.12 9.85
C LYS A 42 -23.74 -1.00 8.80
N ARG A 43 -24.23 -2.21 9.13
CA ARG A 43 -24.37 -3.32 8.16
C ARG A 43 -25.51 -3.09 7.16
N THR A 44 -26.62 -2.50 7.58
CA THR A 44 -27.78 -2.23 6.71
C THR A 44 -27.51 -1.06 5.76
N ILE A 45 -26.83 -0.01 6.21
CA ILE A 45 -26.36 1.10 5.37
C ILE A 45 -25.35 0.60 4.32
N LYS A 46 -24.52 -0.41 4.66
CA LYS A 46 -23.62 -1.07 3.70
C LYS A 46 -24.35 -1.86 2.61
N SER A 47 -25.67 -2.05 2.72
CA SER A 47 -26.48 -2.88 1.82
C SER A 47 -27.41 -2.08 0.91
N THR A 48 -27.42 -0.75 0.96
CA THR A 48 -28.41 0.07 0.22
C THR A 48 -27.76 1.11 -0.69
N THR A 49 -26.91 0.67 -1.61
CA THR A 49 -26.64 1.40 -2.86
C THR A 49 -26.48 0.38 -4.00
N GLN A 50 -27.49 0.30 -4.87
CA GLN A 50 -27.37 -0.28 -6.22
C GLN A 50 -26.35 0.49 -7.09
N ASN A 51 -25.76 1.56 -6.56
CA ASN A 51 -24.84 2.49 -7.21
C ASN A 51 -23.35 2.24 -6.86
N ASP A 52 -23.03 1.13 -6.19
CA ASP A 52 -21.66 0.82 -5.71
C ASP A 52 -21.00 -0.34 -6.48
N LYS A 53 -21.60 -0.76 -7.61
CA LYS A 53 -21.07 -1.83 -8.46
C LYS A 53 -20.36 -1.22 -9.67
N LEU A 54 -19.07 -1.49 -9.79
CA LEU A 54 -18.25 -1.07 -10.94
C LEU A 54 -18.79 -1.64 -12.25
N THR A 55 -18.69 -0.86 -13.33
CA THR A 55 -18.95 -1.38 -14.69
C THR A 55 -17.86 -2.38 -15.09
N ASP A 56 -18.12 -3.19 -16.11
CA ASP A 56 -17.13 -4.16 -16.59
C ASP A 56 -15.87 -3.45 -17.13
N GLU A 57 -16.02 -2.27 -17.73
CA GLU A 57 -14.91 -1.42 -18.20
C GLU A 57 -14.09 -0.88 -17.02
N GLN A 58 -14.75 -0.34 -15.99
CA GLN A 58 -14.08 0.16 -14.78
C GLN A 58 -13.34 -0.97 -14.06
N LYS A 59 -13.97 -2.14 -13.95
CA LYS A 59 -13.33 -3.32 -13.37
C LYS A 59 -12.11 -3.75 -14.17
N LYS A 60 -12.23 -3.82 -15.51
CA LYS A 60 -11.11 -4.18 -16.38
C LYS A 60 -9.95 -3.18 -16.28
N LEU A 61 -10.27 -1.90 -16.13
CA LEU A 61 -9.28 -0.84 -15.90
C LEU A 61 -8.52 -1.08 -14.57
N ILE A 62 -9.26 -1.24 -13.47
CA ILE A 62 -8.69 -1.48 -12.13
C ILE A 62 -7.88 -2.79 -12.08
N ASP A 63 -8.40 -3.86 -12.68
CA ASP A 63 -7.69 -5.14 -12.78
C ASP A 63 -6.38 -5.00 -13.57
N GLY A 64 -6.35 -4.08 -14.54
CA GLY A 64 -5.16 -3.72 -15.30
C GLY A 64 -4.14 -2.97 -14.44
N MET A 65 -4.59 -1.92 -13.72
CA MET A 65 -3.77 -1.11 -12.83
C MET A 65 -3.07 -1.98 -11.78
N ILE A 66 -3.85 -2.72 -10.97
CA ILE A 66 -3.30 -3.55 -9.88
C ILE A 66 -2.30 -4.58 -10.40
N ARG A 67 -2.54 -5.19 -11.58
CA ARG A 67 -1.59 -6.15 -12.18
C ARG A 67 -0.30 -5.46 -12.61
N VAL A 68 -0.40 -4.30 -13.24
CA VAL A 68 0.76 -3.55 -13.73
C VAL A 68 1.57 -3.01 -12.56
N ASP A 69 0.91 -2.45 -11.55
CA ASP A 69 1.56 -1.92 -10.35
C ASP A 69 2.30 -3.03 -9.61
N GLN A 70 1.64 -4.16 -9.33
CA GLN A 70 2.30 -5.31 -8.72
C GLN A 70 3.55 -5.74 -9.51
N ALA A 71 3.49 -5.75 -10.85
CA ALA A 71 4.65 -6.10 -11.66
C ALA A 71 5.76 -5.04 -11.61
N GLY A 72 5.39 -3.76 -11.54
CA GLY A 72 6.29 -2.63 -11.29
C GLY A 72 7.03 -2.81 -9.98
N GLU A 73 6.31 -3.03 -8.89
CA GLU A 73 6.87 -3.26 -7.55
C GLU A 73 7.74 -4.53 -7.48
N ILE A 74 7.40 -5.58 -8.25
CA ILE A 74 8.28 -6.74 -8.39
C ILE A 74 9.61 -6.29 -9.03
N GLY A 75 9.55 -5.51 -10.09
CA GLY A 75 10.74 -4.98 -10.77
C GLY A 75 11.60 -4.14 -9.84
N ALA A 76 11.01 -3.12 -9.21
CA ALA A 76 11.71 -2.18 -8.34
C ALA A 76 12.29 -2.86 -7.09
N ASN A 77 11.53 -3.72 -6.40
CA ASN A 77 12.07 -4.54 -5.30
C ASN A 77 13.30 -5.37 -5.71
N TRP A 78 13.34 -5.90 -6.93
CA TRP A 78 14.51 -6.66 -7.40
C TRP A 78 15.66 -5.77 -7.90
N ILE A 79 15.39 -4.56 -8.39
CA ILE A 79 16.41 -3.52 -8.64
C ILE A 79 17.12 -3.19 -7.33
N TYR A 80 16.38 -2.83 -6.28
CA TYR A 80 16.97 -2.52 -4.98
C TYR A 80 17.72 -3.71 -4.38
N LYS A 81 17.21 -4.93 -4.53
CA LYS A 81 17.94 -6.15 -4.13
C LYS A 81 19.28 -6.29 -4.86
N GLY A 82 19.31 -6.01 -6.17
CA GLY A 82 20.54 -6.01 -6.97
C GLY A 82 21.51 -4.91 -6.54
N GLN A 83 21.02 -3.70 -6.28
CA GLN A 83 21.84 -2.60 -5.78
C GLN A 83 22.44 -2.93 -4.40
N MET A 84 21.63 -3.44 -3.47
CA MET A 84 22.08 -3.85 -2.13
C MET A 84 23.09 -5.00 -2.17
N PHE A 85 22.97 -5.90 -3.15
CA PHE A 85 23.95 -6.97 -3.34
C PHE A 85 25.38 -6.42 -3.59
N ILE A 86 25.49 -5.28 -4.28
CA ILE A 86 26.78 -4.66 -4.62
C ILE A 86 27.18 -3.57 -3.61
N LEU A 87 26.28 -2.64 -3.30
CA LEU A 87 26.56 -1.42 -2.52
C LEU A 87 26.12 -1.51 -1.06
N GLY A 88 25.48 -2.60 -0.62
CA GLY A 88 24.92 -2.70 0.73
C GLY A 88 25.94 -2.62 1.88
N ARG A 89 27.24 -2.77 1.60
CA ARG A 89 28.33 -2.59 2.59
C ARG A 89 28.89 -1.16 2.61
N ASP A 90 28.51 -0.30 1.69
CA ASP A 90 28.89 1.10 1.71
C ASP A 90 28.24 1.80 2.92
N LYS A 91 29.05 2.46 3.75
CA LYS A 91 28.59 3.05 5.01
C LYS A 91 27.68 4.27 4.83
N LYS A 92 27.72 4.92 3.67
CA LYS A 92 26.94 6.11 3.36
C LYS A 92 25.74 5.77 2.50
N VAL A 93 25.94 4.96 1.46
CA VAL A 93 24.93 4.65 0.46
C VAL A 93 24.07 3.44 0.84
N GLY A 94 24.67 2.42 1.47
CA GLY A 94 23.95 1.21 1.87
C GLY A 94 22.71 1.45 2.73
N PRO A 95 22.77 2.28 3.79
CA PRO A 95 21.59 2.60 4.60
C PRO A 95 20.47 3.29 3.81
N VAL A 96 20.83 4.16 2.86
CA VAL A 96 19.89 4.94 2.05
C VAL A 96 19.13 4.04 1.08
N ILE A 97 19.86 3.16 0.38
CA ILE A 97 19.26 2.14 -0.49
C ILE A 97 18.39 1.19 0.35
N GLN A 98 18.80 0.83 1.56
CA GLN A 98 18.03 -0.04 2.43
C GLN A 98 16.70 0.59 2.87
N GLU A 99 16.69 1.89 3.17
CA GLU A 99 15.48 2.63 3.53
C GLU A 99 14.47 2.66 2.38
N MET A 100 14.89 3.07 1.17
CA MET A 100 14.03 3.05 -0.01
C MET A 100 13.54 1.62 -0.33
N TRP A 101 14.42 0.62 -0.20
CA TRP A 101 14.03 -0.77 -0.41
C TRP A 101 13.01 -1.29 0.63
N ASP A 102 13.05 -0.79 1.86
CA ASP A 102 12.06 -1.15 2.89
C ASP A 102 10.67 -0.59 2.57
N GLN A 103 10.61 0.61 1.99
CA GLN A 103 9.37 1.22 1.46
C GLN A 103 8.84 0.45 0.26
N GLU A 104 9.69 0.15 -0.72
CA GLU A 104 9.35 -0.70 -1.87
C GLU A 104 8.82 -2.09 -1.46
N LYS A 105 9.44 -2.72 -0.45
CA LYS A 105 8.95 -3.99 0.10
C LYS A 105 7.56 -3.84 0.73
N HIS A 106 7.22 -2.67 1.25
CA HIS A 106 5.86 -2.39 1.71
C HIS A 106 4.89 -2.21 0.54
N HIS A 107 5.28 -1.50 -0.51
CA HIS A 107 4.47 -1.32 -1.71
C HIS A 107 4.14 -2.65 -2.38
N LEU A 108 5.15 -3.50 -2.61
CA LEU A 108 4.95 -4.84 -3.17
C LEU A 108 4.01 -5.70 -2.31
N ARG A 109 4.16 -5.69 -0.99
CA ARG A 109 3.26 -6.43 -0.09
C ARG A 109 1.82 -5.94 -0.22
N THR A 110 1.63 -4.63 -0.33
CA THR A 110 0.30 -4.03 -0.47
C THR A 110 -0.39 -4.47 -1.76
N PHE A 111 0.31 -4.47 -2.90
CA PHE A 111 -0.29 -4.97 -4.15
C PHE A 111 -0.45 -6.50 -4.18
N ASP A 112 0.46 -7.26 -3.56
CA ASP A 112 0.29 -8.71 -3.37
C ASP A 112 -1.02 -9.03 -2.62
N GLU A 113 -1.40 -8.22 -1.63
CA GLU A 113 -2.67 -8.34 -0.90
C GLU A 113 -3.89 -7.89 -1.73
N MET A 114 -3.71 -6.94 -2.65
CA MET A 114 -4.77 -6.48 -3.55
C MET A 114 -5.15 -7.52 -4.60
N ILE A 115 -4.20 -8.28 -5.12
CA ILE A 115 -4.46 -9.32 -6.14
C ILE A 115 -5.63 -10.24 -5.77
N PRO A 116 -5.63 -10.94 -4.61
CA PRO A 116 -6.76 -11.77 -4.21
C PRO A 116 -7.99 -10.95 -3.81
N ARG A 117 -7.83 -9.75 -3.24
CA ARG A 117 -8.96 -8.87 -2.84
C ARG A 117 -9.82 -8.48 -4.05
N TYR A 118 -9.19 -8.06 -5.13
CA TYR A 118 -9.86 -7.65 -6.37
C TYR A 118 -10.07 -8.80 -7.35
N ARG A 119 -9.55 -10.00 -7.04
CA ARG A 119 -9.55 -11.20 -7.91
C ARG A 119 -8.85 -10.96 -9.25
N VAL A 120 -7.78 -10.20 -9.19
CA VAL A 120 -6.93 -9.89 -10.35
C VAL A 120 -6.09 -11.12 -10.66
N ARG A 121 -5.90 -11.41 -11.95
CA ARG A 121 -4.91 -12.39 -12.37
C ARG A 121 -3.53 -11.72 -12.39
N PRO A 122 -2.54 -12.22 -11.65
CA PRO A 122 -1.17 -11.68 -11.70
C PRO A 122 -0.53 -11.98 -13.05
N THR A 123 0.47 -11.18 -13.43
CA THR A 123 1.20 -11.39 -14.70
C THR A 123 2.02 -12.68 -14.66
N LEU A 124 2.09 -13.38 -15.79
CA LEU A 124 2.96 -14.55 -15.96
C LEU A 124 4.45 -14.17 -16.11
N LEU A 125 4.74 -12.89 -16.30
CA LEU A 125 6.08 -12.37 -16.56
C LEU A 125 6.89 -12.11 -15.28
N ARG A 126 6.31 -12.37 -14.10
CA ARG A 126 7.00 -12.25 -12.80
C ARG A 126 8.45 -12.73 -12.82
N PRO A 127 8.79 -13.99 -13.18
CA PRO A 127 10.18 -14.45 -13.16
C PRO A 127 11.12 -13.66 -14.08
N ILE A 128 10.60 -13.07 -15.16
CA ILE A 128 11.37 -12.21 -16.05
C ILE A 128 11.63 -10.87 -15.36
N TRP A 129 10.63 -10.27 -14.73
CA TRP A 129 10.77 -9.00 -14.01
C TRP A 129 11.72 -9.12 -12.81
N GLU A 130 11.68 -10.22 -12.07
CA GLU A 130 12.62 -10.52 -10.99
C GLU A 130 14.07 -10.58 -11.50
N ALA A 131 14.30 -11.29 -12.61
CA ALA A 131 15.63 -11.44 -13.20
C ALA A 131 16.16 -10.12 -13.80
N VAL A 132 15.33 -9.43 -14.59
CA VAL A 132 15.69 -8.15 -15.23
C VAL A 132 15.95 -7.09 -14.18
N GLY A 133 15.09 -6.97 -13.16
CA GLY A 133 15.27 -6.01 -12.07
C GLY A 133 16.60 -6.24 -11.34
N PHE A 134 16.89 -7.49 -10.97
CA PHE A 134 18.16 -7.81 -10.32
C PHE A 134 19.39 -7.44 -11.17
N ILE A 135 19.37 -7.82 -12.44
CA ILE A 135 20.48 -7.57 -13.37
C ILE A 135 20.69 -6.07 -13.55
N LEU A 136 19.62 -5.30 -13.72
CA LEU A 136 19.68 -3.86 -13.86
C LEU A 136 20.23 -3.19 -12.59
N GLY A 137 19.70 -3.55 -11.42
CA GLY A 137 20.13 -2.99 -10.14
C GLY A 137 21.59 -3.33 -9.80
N ALA A 138 21.98 -4.60 -9.95
CA ALA A 138 23.36 -5.02 -9.72
C ALA A 138 24.32 -4.43 -10.77
N GLY A 139 23.93 -4.38 -12.04
CA GLY A 139 24.74 -3.84 -13.13
C GLY A 139 25.03 -2.35 -12.96
N THR A 140 24.01 -1.56 -12.62
CA THR A 140 24.19 -0.12 -12.37
C THR A 140 24.97 0.14 -11.09
N ALA A 141 24.76 -0.64 -10.04
CA ALA A 141 25.54 -0.56 -8.82
C ALA A 141 27.02 -0.93 -9.00
N LEU A 142 27.34 -1.88 -9.88
CA LEU A 142 28.72 -2.19 -10.26
C LEU A 142 29.42 -1.02 -10.97
N MET A 143 28.67 -0.14 -11.63
CA MET A 143 29.20 1.07 -12.27
C MET A 143 29.43 2.22 -11.28
N GLY A 144 28.96 2.11 -10.04
CA GLY A 144 29.14 3.10 -8.98
C GLY A 144 27.82 3.60 -8.40
N LYS A 145 27.91 4.36 -7.29
CA LYS A 145 26.73 4.88 -6.59
C LYS A 145 25.90 5.82 -7.46
N GLU A 146 26.55 6.65 -8.25
CA GLU A 146 25.87 7.62 -9.13
C GLU A 146 25.04 6.88 -10.19
N ALA A 147 25.56 5.79 -10.76
CA ALA A 147 24.83 5.00 -11.75
C ALA A 147 23.67 4.21 -11.14
N ALA A 148 23.83 3.68 -9.92
CA ALA A 148 22.72 3.09 -9.18
C ALA A 148 21.62 4.13 -8.93
N MET A 149 21.98 5.33 -8.46
CA MET A 149 21.01 6.41 -8.23
C MET A 149 20.39 6.92 -9.54
N ALA A 150 21.12 6.97 -10.65
CA ALA A 150 20.55 7.28 -11.96
C ALA A 150 19.52 6.23 -12.41
N CYS A 151 19.74 4.96 -12.06
CA CYS A 151 18.75 3.90 -12.27
C CYS A 151 17.48 4.18 -11.46
N THR A 152 17.63 4.48 -10.16
CA THR A 152 16.51 4.83 -9.29
C THR A 152 15.77 6.06 -9.84
N GLU A 153 16.45 7.20 -10.08
CA GLU A 153 15.83 8.41 -10.65
C GLU A 153 15.01 8.10 -11.92
N ALA A 154 15.56 7.32 -12.86
CA ALA A 154 14.88 6.99 -14.10
C ALA A 154 13.67 6.06 -13.93
N VAL A 155 13.76 5.08 -13.02
CA VAL A 155 12.65 4.16 -12.71
C VAL A 155 11.52 4.92 -12.00
N GLU A 156 11.84 5.65 -10.94
CA GLU A 156 10.84 6.35 -10.14
C GLU A 156 10.17 7.50 -10.91
N THR A 157 10.88 8.11 -11.87
CA THR A 157 10.24 9.05 -12.80
C THR A 157 9.11 8.37 -13.58
N VAL A 158 9.34 7.16 -14.11
CA VAL A 158 8.33 6.44 -14.90
C VAL A 158 7.19 5.92 -14.01
N ILE A 159 7.50 5.42 -12.82
CA ILE A 159 6.48 4.92 -11.88
C ILE A 159 5.62 6.08 -11.36
N GLY A 160 6.24 7.20 -10.98
CA GLY A 160 5.52 8.42 -10.58
C GLY A 160 4.64 8.99 -11.70
N GLU A 161 5.11 9.01 -12.95
CA GLU A 161 4.28 9.33 -14.13
C GLU A 161 3.09 8.36 -14.25
N HIS A 162 3.33 7.06 -14.10
CA HIS A 162 2.29 6.03 -14.19
C HIS A 162 1.19 6.21 -13.15
N TYR A 163 1.56 6.40 -11.87
CA TYR A 163 0.59 6.63 -10.80
C TYR A 163 -0.21 7.92 -11.00
N ASN A 164 0.39 8.99 -11.53
CA ASN A 164 -0.35 10.20 -11.86
C ASN A 164 -1.39 9.98 -12.96
N ASP A 165 -1.07 9.19 -13.98
CA ASP A 165 -2.03 8.82 -15.03
C ASP A 165 -3.15 7.95 -14.45
N GLN A 166 -2.84 6.99 -13.57
CA GLN A 166 -3.87 6.19 -12.92
C GLN A 166 -4.82 7.01 -12.04
N LEU A 167 -4.30 7.95 -11.25
CA LEU A 167 -5.13 8.84 -10.44
C LEU A 167 -6.06 9.70 -11.31
N ARG A 168 -5.61 10.09 -12.51
CA ARG A 168 -6.45 10.79 -13.49
C ARG A 168 -7.57 9.90 -14.01
N ASP A 169 -7.26 8.65 -14.36
CA ASP A 169 -8.24 7.69 -14.87
C ASP A 169 -9.28 7.29 -13.81
N LEU A 170 -8.88 7.25 -12.54
CA LEU A 170 -9.76 6.93 -11.41
C LEU A 170 -10.61 8.13 -10.95
N LEU A 171 -10.29 9.37 -11.34
CA LEU A 171 -10.87 10.60 -10.78
C LEU A 171 -12.40 10.60 -10.74
N HIS A 172 -13.03 10.10 -11.80
CA HIS A 172 -14.50 10.13 -11.98
C HIS A 172 -15.21 8.84 -11.55
N ILE A 173 -14.48 7.89 -10.96
CA ILE A 173 -15.06 6.64 -10.46
C ILE A 173 -15.39 6.83 -8.98
N GLU A 174 -16.69 6.90 -8.67
CA GLU A 174 -17.23 6.97 -7.32
C GLU A 174 -17.56 5.56 -6.82
N ASN A 175 -16.66 4.97 -6.04
CA ASN A 175 -16.85 3.67 -5.40
C ASN A 175 -15.94 3.56 -4.17
N VAL A 176 -16.43 2.92 -3.10
CA VAL A 176 -15.69 2.86 -1.83
C VAL A 176 -14.34 2.13 -1.97
N ASP A 177 -14.31 0.99 -2.68
CA ASP A 177 -13.07 0.24 -2.90
C ASP A 177 -12.10 0.97 -3.84
N VAL A 178 -12.62 1.77 -4.78
CA VAL A 178 -11.78 2.61 -5.66
C VAL A 178 -11.17 3.77 -4.89
N GLU A 179 -11.88 4.32 -3.92
CA GLU A 179 -11.35 5.43 -3.12
C GLU A 179 -10.21 4.99 -2.19
N ASP A 180 -10.25 3.74 -1.70
CA ASP A 180 -9.11 3.14 -1.00
C ASP A 180 -7.91 2.96 -1.94
N LEU A 181 -8.14 2.47 -3.16
CA LEU A 181 -7.08 2.30 -4.17
C LEU A 181 -6.43 3.65 -4.54
N LYS A 182 -7.21 4.70 -4.76
CA LYS A 182 -6.68 6.05 -5.04
C LYS A 182 -5.77 6.56 -3.92
N LYS A 183 -6.11 6.30 -2.66
CA LYS A 183 -5.27 6.72 -1.52
C LYS A 183 -3.93 6.02 -1.54
N ILE A 184 -3.94 4.71 -1.79
CA ILE A 184 -2.71 3.89 -1.85
C ILE A 184 -1.84 4.32 -3.02
N ILE A 185 -2.42 4.46 -4.22
CA ILE A 185 -1.69 4.96 -5.40
C ILE A 185 -1.09 6.35 -5.14
N LYS A 186 -1.85 7.22 -4.47
CA LYS A 186 -1.36 8.57 -4.14
C LYS A 186 -0.20 8.53 -3.14
N GLU A 187 -0.31 7.71 -2.10
CA GLU A 187 0.74 7.51 -1.10
C GLU A 187 2.01 7.00 -1.77
N PHE A 188 1.93 5.94 -2.57
CA PHE A 188 3.11 5.34 -3.21
C PHE A 188 3.72 6.27 -4.25
N ARG A 189 2.91 7.02 -5.00
CA ARG A 189 3.43 8.09 -5.86
C ARG A 189 4.23 9.12 -5.07
N ASP A 190 3.75 9.54 -3.91
CA ASP A 190 4.45 10.54 -3.10
C ASP A 190 5.76 9.96 -2.54
N ASP A 191 5.79 8.68 -2.18
CA ASP A 191 7.01 7.94 -1.83
C ASP A 191 8.00 7.86 -3.02
N GLU A 192 7.54 7.54 -4.23
CA GLU A 192 8.41 7.47 -5.42
C GLU A 192 9.03 8.80 -5.80
N LEU A 193 8.28 9.90 -5.65
CA LEU A 193 8.84 11.23 -5.84
C LEU A 193 9.91 11.54 -4.80
N HIS A 194 9.75 11.05 -3.57
CA HIS A 194 10.78 11.18 -2.54
C HIS A 194 12.01 10.32 -2.81
N HIS A 195 11.83 9.09 -3.31
CA HIS A 195 12.92 8.23 -3.80
C HIS A 195 13.70 8.91 -4.93
N LEU A 196 13.00 9.50 -5.90
CA LEU A 196 13.59 10.27 -7.00
C LEU A 196 14.43 11.43 -6.48
N ASP A 197 13.87 12.26 -5.58
CA ASP A 197 14.60 13.39 -4.99
C ASP A 197 15.85 12.90 -4.23
N THR A 198 15.72 11.81 -3.48
CA THR A 198 16.85 11.16 -2.80
C THR A 198 17.93 10.72 -3.79
N ALA A 199 17.55 10.11 -4.92
CA ALA A 199 18.50 9.71 -5.94
C ALA A 199 19.27 10.90 -6.53
N VAL A 200 18.59 12.03 -6.77
CA VAL A 200 19.21 13.29 -7.22
C VAL A 200 20.20 13.82 -6.18
N ASP A 201 19.81 13.85 -4.90
CA ASP A 201 20.65 14.30 -3.80
C ASP A 201 21.89 13.41 -3.61
N TYR A 202 21.78 12.12 -3.93
CA TYR A 202 22.89 11.16 -3.95
C TYR A 202 23.65 11.12 -5.28
N GLU A 203 23.54 12.20 -6.05
CA GLU A 203 24.34 12.51 -7.24
C GLU A 203 24.04 11.64 -8.47
N ALA A 204 22.81 11.14 -8.64
CA ALA A 204 22.36 10.41 -9.84
C ALA A 204 22.83 11.05 -11.16
N ARG A 205 22.67 12.38 -11.26
CA ARG A 205 23.01 13.16 -12.47
C ARG A 205 24.51 13.26 -12.78
N LYS A 206 25.37 12.77 -11.87
CA LYS A 206 26.82 12.64 -12.10
C LYS A 206 27.21 11.29 -12.67
N ALA A 207 26.25 10.38 -12.92
CA ALA A 207 26.53 9.08 -13.48
C ALA A 207 27.25 9.15 -14.85
N PRO A 208 28.20 8.24 -15.12
CA PRO A 208 28.77 8.11 -16.46
C PRO A 208 27.68 7.88 -17.50
N LEU A 209 27.68 8.67 -18.56
CA LEU A 209 26.67 8.60 -19.64
C LEU A 209 25.22 8.73 -19.12
N TYR A 210 25.00 9.49 -18.04
CA TYR A 210 23.70 9.69 -17.38
C TYR A 210 22.51 9.75 -18.34
N SER A 211 22.52 10.69 -19.31
CA SER A 211 21.41 10.86 -20.25
C SER A 211 21.09 9.59 -21.06
N LEU A 212 22.11 8.86 -21.51
CA LEU A 212 21.92 7.62 -22.24
C LEU A 212 21.37 6.52 -21.31
N LEU A 213 21.96 6.37 -20.14
CA LEU A 213 21.54 5.38 -19.13
C LEU A 213 20.07 5.59 -18.75
N SER A 214 19.73 6.81 -18.33
CA SER A 214 18.36 7.19 -17.94
C SER A 214 17.39 7.00 -19.10
N THR A 215 17.74 7.36 -20.33
CA THR A 215 16.87 7.17 -21.50
C THR A 215 16.59 5.69 -21.79
N VAL A 216 17.61 4.83 -21.69
CA VAL A 216 17.44 3.39 -21.90
C VAL A 216 16.55 2.80 -20.83
N ILE A 217 16.78 3.14 -19.55
CA ILE A 217 15.98 2.65 -18.42
C ILE A 217 14.54 3.15 -18.53
N HIS A 218 14.33 4.44 -18.76
CA HIS A 218 13.02 5.07 -18.94
C HIS A 218 12.19 4.34 -20.02
N ASN A 219 12.79 4.13 -21.20
CA ASN A 219 12.12 3.44 -22.30
C ASN A 219 11.89 1.96 -21.99
N GLY A 220 12.81 1.32 -21.27
CA GLY A 220 12.67 -0.05 -20.77
C GLY A 220 11.47 -0.19 -19.85
N CYS A 221 11.31 0.71 -18.88
CA CYS A 221 10.18 0.75 -17.96
C CYS A 221 8.85 0.99 -18.70
N LYS A 222 8.81 1.95 -19.64
CA LYS A 222 7.61 2.18 -20.47
C LYS A 222 7.24 0.95 -21.31
N ALA A 223 8.22 0.24 -21.85
CA ALA A 223 7.98 -1.01 -22.56
C ALA A 223 7.47 -2.11 -21.61
N ALA A 224 8.04 -2.26 -20.42
CA ALA A 224 7.60 -3.25 -19.43
C ALA A 224 6.14 -3.02 -18.99
N ILE A 225 5.76 -1.77 -18.73
CA ILE A 225 4.37 -1.37 -18.46
C ILE A 225 3.46 -1.79 -19.62
N TRP A 226 3.81 -1.40 -20.85
CA TRP A 226 3.03 -1.72 -22.05
C TRP A 226 2.83 -3.23 -22.28
N ILE A 227 3.87 -4.03 -22.00
CA ILE A 227 3.81 -5.50 -22.10
C ILE A 227 2.88 -6.04 -21.02
N THR A 228 3.06 -5.63 -19.78
CA THR A 228 2.31 -6.15 -18.62
C THR A 228 0.83 -5.79 -18.66
N THR A 229 0.46 -4.63 -19.22
CA THR A 229 -0.95 -4.29 -19.45
C THR A 229 -1.67 -5.33 -20.32
N ARG A 230 -0.95 -6.04 -21.20
CA ARG A 230 -1.52 -7.01 -22.14
C ARG A 230 -1.49 -8.47 -21.64
N ILE A 231 -0.66 -8.81 -20.66
CA ILE A 231 -0.31 -10.21 -20.31
C ILE A 231 -0.45 -10.49 -18.81
#